data_AF-A0AAD8RB25-F1
#
_entry.id   AF-A0AAD8RB25-F1
#
_cell.length_a   1.000
_cell.length_b   1.000
_cell.length_c   1.000
_cell.angle_alpha   90.00
_cell.angle_beta   90.00
_cell.angle_gamma   90.00
#
_symmetry.space_group_name_H-M   'P 1'
#
loop_
_entity.id
_entity.type
_entity.pdbx_description
1 polymer ?
#
loop_
_entity_poly.entity_id
_entity_poly.type
_entity_poly.pdbx_seq_one_letter_code
_entity_poly.pdbx_strand_id
1 'polypeptide(L)'
;MCSAIVLLCFAAAAVQRASAAKAGGGGILHIPSAAELARARCPSRCGDVVIRYPFGIGPGCFRQGFDLICDKNTTAPRLFLGNSTIQINGLEILYGDGYEASAVHFNVPMISGMDAYNMSWEPPVEGVRLANNVHHLYVVGCGVGVYLFGHDTNDAIGSCMSICLNDKEALMKANNAAWQYSPADIGMGSCSIGLGQAVRGFGFMVGRLTGGVSAPSGEVLYNVKVFLANSYTFVTSDIYSSRVDESKAGVVTFEIAITDQPSCESAQKNKATYACNHKSYCMDRPSGGYTCWCNNGGLKENPYIMGGCTQQGGYNTNPKGGCKRLCGNMSIPFPFGTEEGCYALDKFRLNCTSENITILDHQGVEYIVANVSVNEGYLSVQSTQNNSNYNDEEVTVSVASIGPDNLLDDLLYLSEEFDMKMWWSVQNLTCSIVMGEEKKSMYACRSANSICVNVTHGPGNRTMQFGYRCKCSEGFEGNPYTPDGCEDVNECLLINICNGTCQNYPGGYNCSTCTHGKEFDPLKGRCVTSAKRRTLLLGKIIQILRTSIQLELAKCVTLSHKLHDV
;
A
#
# COMPACT_ATOMS: atom_id res chain seq x y z
N MET A 1 -78.26 14.44 -36.94
CA MET A 1 -77.00 13.88 -37.46
C MET A 1 -75.89 14.29 -36.50
N CYS A 2 -75.51 13.40 -35.58
CA CYS A 2 -74.36 13.58 -34.69
C CYS A 2 -73.48 12.35 -34.87
N SER A 3 -72.28 12.55 -35.41
CA SER A 3 -71.29 11.50 -35.61
C SER A 3 -70.62 11.14 -34.29
N ALA A 4 -70.66 9.85 -33.96
CA ALA A 4 -69.90 9.27 -32.86
C ALA A 4 -68.45 9.02 -33.31
N ILE A 5 -67.48 9.56 -32.56
CA ILE A 5 -66.06 9.21 -32.67
C ILE A 5 -65.82 8.10 -31.65
N VAL A 6 -65.53 6.89 -32.14
CA VAL A 6 -65.08 5.76 -31.32
C VAL A 6 -63.57 5.89 -31.15
N LEU A 7 -63.12 6.23 -29.94
CA LEU A 7 -61.72 6.12 -29.53
C LEU A 7 -61.41 4.65 -29.23
N LEU A 8 -60.68 3.99 -30.12
CA LEU A 8 -60.05 2.69 -29.88
C LEU A 8 -58.81 2.91 -28.98
N CYS A 9 -58.94 2.61 -27.69
CA CYS A 9 -57.79 2.44 -26.80
C CYS A 9 -57.03 1.18 -27.23
N PHE A 10 -55.84 1.36 -27.82
CA PHE A 10 -54.85 0.28 -27.90
C PHE A 10 -54.34 0.00 -26.49
N ALA A 11 -54.79 -1.10 -25.90
CA ALA A 11 -54.15 -1.68 -24.74
C ALA A 11 -52.75 -2.13 -25.17
N ALA A 12 -51.72 -1.37 -24.78
CA ALA A 12 -50.35 -1.84 -24.82
C ALA A 12 -50.27 -3.07 -23.92
N ALA A 13 -50.07 -4.25 -24.53
CA ALA A 13 -49.72 -5.45 -23.79
C ALA A 13 -48.38 -5.17 -23.12
N ALA A 14 -48.42 -4.83 -21.83
CA ALA A 14 -47.23 -4.77 -20.99
C ALA A 14 -46.60 -6.15 -21.02
N VAL A 15 -45.43 -6.27 -21.66
CA VAL A 15 -44.58 -7.44 -21.56
C VAL A 15 -44.31 -7.62 -20.06
N GLN A 16 -44.90 -8.65 -19.47
CA GLN A 16 -44.68 -9.00 -18.08
C GLN A 16 -43.18 -9.28 -17.92
N ARG A 17 -42.54 -8.49 -17.06
CA ARG A 17 -41.16 -8.70 -16.61
C ARG A 17 -41.05 -10.14 -16.12
N ALA A 18 -40.28 -10.97 -16.81
CA ALA A 18 -39.73 -12.17 -16.20
C ALA A 18 -38.78 -11.68 -15.10
N SER A 19 -39.21 -11.73 -13.84
CA SER A 19 -38.31 -11.44 -12.72
C SER A 19 -37.21 -12.49 -12.77
N ALA A 20 -35.96 -12.06 -12.93
CA ALA A 20 -34.82 -12.89 -12.58
C ALA A 20 -35.06 -13.45 -11.17
N ALA A 21 -34.95 -14.76 -11.03
CA ALA A 21 -35.19 -15.47 -9.79
C ALA A 21 -34.37 -14.83 -8.66
N LYS A 22 -35.02 -14.56 -7.52
CA LYS A 22 -34.40 -14.05 -6.30
C LYS A 22 -33.27 -14.99 -5.87
N ALA A 23 -32.03 -14.68 -6.24
CA ALA A 23 -30.87 -15.45 -5.86
C ALA A 23 -30.59 -15.25 -4.36
N GLY A 24 -30.35 -16.37 -3.66
CA GLY A 24 -29.67 -16.40 -2.36
C GLY A 24 -30.55 -16.22 -1.13
N GLY A 25 -31.35 -17.21 -0.73
CA GLY A 25 -31.79 -17.31 0.68
C GLY A 25 -30.62 -17.73 1.57
N GLY A 26 -30.36 -17.03 2.68
CA GLY A 26 -29.35 -17.41 3.68
C GLY A 26 -28.24 -16.39 3.97
N GLY A 27 -28.37 -15.15 3.50
CA GLY A 27 -27.44 -14.07 3.83
C GLY A 27 -27.61 -13.53 5.26
N ILE A 28 -26.53 -12.98 5.82
CA ILE A 28 -26.52 -12.26 7.09
C ILE A 28 -27.08 -10.84 6.87
N LEU A 29 -27.93 -10.36 7.77
CA LEU A 29 -28.44 -8.98 7.75
C LEU A 29 -27.93 -8.11 8.91
N HIS A 30 -27.40 -8.73 9.97
CA HIS A 30 -26.71 -8.04 11.07
C HIS A 30 -25.20 -7.93 10.79
N ILE A 31 -24.45 -7.31 11.70
CA ILE A 31 -23.00 -7.12 11.58
C ILE A 31 -22.30 -8.31 12.25
N PRO A 32 -21.63 -9.21 11.50
CA PRO A 32 -20.95 -10.35 12.10
C PRO A 32 -19.58 -9.95 12.65
N SER A 33 -19.10 -10.69 13.64
CA SER A 33 -17.70 -10.67 14.08
C SER A 33 -16.85 -11.68 13.30
N ALA A 34 -15.54 -11.45 13.24
CA ALA A 34 -14.61 -12.41 12.62
C ALA A 34 -14.70 -13.81 13.26
N ALA A 35 -14.92 -13.88 14.59
CA ALA A 35 -15.12 -15.13 15.31
C ALA A 35 -16.41 -15.86 14.90
N GLU A 36 -17.49 -15.14 14.62
CA GLU A 36 -18.74 -15.73 14.13
C GLU A 36 -18.58 -16.35 12.74
N LEU A 37 -17.94 -15.62 11.81
CA LEU A 37 -17.64 -16.14 10.47
C LEU A 37 -16.71 -17.35 10.52
N ALA A 38 -15.69 -17.33 11.39
CA ALA A 38 -14.81 -18.46 11.60
C ALA A 38 -15.55 -19.69 12.19
N ARG A 39 -16.45 -19.46 13.16
CA ARG A 39 -17.28 -20.52 13.75
C ARG A 39 -18.25 -21.13 12.75
N ALA A 40 -18.77 -20.33 11.82
CA ALA A 40 -19.59 -20.79 10.70
C ALA A 40 -18.78 -21.55 9.62
N ARG A 41 -17.45 -21.64 9.77
CA ARG A 41 -16.52 -22.29 8.83
C ARG A 41 -16.59 -21.69 7.43
N CYS A 42 -16.73 -20.37 7.36
CA CYS A 42 -16.78 -19.65 6.11
C CYS A 42 -15.44 -19.75 5.35
N PRO A 43 -15.44 -20.14 4.06
CA PRO A 43 -14.22 -20.18 3.27
C PRO A 43 -13.58 -18.79 3.15
N SER A 44 -12.30 -18.69 3.50
CA SER A 44 -11.54 -17.44 3.40
C SER A 44 -10.84 -17.26 2.05
N ARG A 45 -10.81 -18.29 1.19
CA ARG A 45 -10.17 -18.26 -0.13
C ARG A 45 -10.86 -19.19 -1.12
N CYS A 46 -10.74 -18.87 -2.41
CA CYS A 46 -11.04 -19.75 -3.53
C CYS A 46 -9.95 -19.59 -4.59
N GLY A 47 -9.13 -20.63 -4.80
CA GLY A 47 -7.93 -20.51 -5.61
C GLY A 47 -7.00 -19.46 -5.01
N ASP A 48 -6.63 -18.46 -5.82
CA ASP A 48 -5.75 -17.38 -5.40
C ASP A 48 -6.49 -16.20 -4.76
N VAL A 49 -7.81 -16.13 -4.90
CA VAL A 49 -8.63 -15.01 -4.43
C VAL A 49 -8.91 -15.13 -2.93
N VAL A 50 -8.57 -14.09 -2.18
CA VAL A 50 -8.94 -13.94 -0.76
C VAL A 50 -10.37 -13.41 -0.66
N ILE A 51 -11.20 -14.10 0.13
CA ILE A 51 -12.62 -13.79 0.31
C ILE A 51 -12.81 -13.09 1.65
N ARG A 52 -13.43 -11.92 1.62
CA ARG A 52 -13.78 -11.13 2.80
C ARG A 52 -15.26 -10.75 2.76
N TYR A 53 -15.89 -10.71 3.92
CA TYR A 53 -17.24 -10.17 4.10
C TYR A 53 -17.27 -8.70 3.60
N PRO A 54 -18.30 -8.22 2.87
CA PRO A 54 -19.66 -8.77 2.78
C PRO A 54 -19.80 -9.98 1.85
N PHE A 55 -18.80 -10.29 1.04
CA PHE A 55 -18.82 -11.47 0.18
C PHE A 55 -18.55 -12.76 0.95
N GLY A 56 -19.11 -13.86 0.47
CA GLY A 56 -18.89 -15.16 1.07
C GLY A 56 -19.50 -16.32 0.31
N ILE A 57 -19.01 -17.53 0.61
CA ILE A 57 -19.48 -18.77 0.00
C ILE A 57 -20.27 -19.56 1.04
N GLY A 58 -21.52 -19.88 0.71
CA GLY A 58 -22.38 -20.70 1.54
C GLY A 58 -23.23 -19.91 2.55
N PRO A 59 -24.34 -20.50 3.01
CA PRO A 59 -25.31 -19.82 3.86
C PRO A 59 -24.66 -19.35 5.18
N GLY A 60 -24.95 -18.12 5.58
CA GLY A 60 -24.39 -17.51 6.79
C GLY A 60 -22.96 -16.98 6.66
N CYS A 61 -22.40 -16.90 5.44
CA CYS A 61 -21.04 -16.40 5.21
C CYS A 61 -20.97 -15.09 4.42
N PHE A 62 -22.08 -14.66 3.85
CA PHE A 62 -22.18 -13.45 3.04
C PHE A 62 -23.30 -12.57 3.57
N ARG A 63 -23.22 -11.26 3.29
CA ARG A 63 -24.36 -10.37 3.45
C ARG A 63 -25.34 -10.65 2.31
N GLN A 64 -26.64 -10.62 2.58
CA GLN A 64 -27.68 -10.87 1.56
C GLN A 64 -27.38 -10.15 0.22
N GLY A 65 -27.30 -10.92 -0.87
CA GLY A 65 -26.93 -10.43 -2.21
C GLY A 65 -25.45 -10.60 -2.56
N PHE A 66 -24.55 -10.83 -1.61
CA PHE A 66 -23.11 -10.94 -1.87
C PHE A 66 -22.61 -12.39 -1.92
N ASP A 67 -23.45 -13.33 -2.37
CA ASP A 67 -23.10 -14.73 -2.46
C ASP A 67 -22.12 -15.00 -3.61
N LEU A 68 -21.15 -15.87 -3.34
CA LEU A 68 -20.12 -16.29 -4.28
C LEU A 68 -20.18 -17.81 -4.50
N ILE A 69 -19.79 -18.23 -5.69
CA ILE A 69 -19.63 -19.64 -6.05
C ILE A 69 -18.15 -19.91 -6.36
N CYS A 70 -17.57 -20.90 -5.68
CA CYS A 70 -16.24 -21.38 -5.98
C CYS A 70 -16.34 -22.70 -6.75
N ASP A 71 -16.01 -22.66 -8.04
CA ASP A 71 -15.89 -23.87 -8.84
C ASP A 71 -14.55 -24.55 -8.53
N LYS A 72 -14.63 -25.80 -8.06
CA LYS A 72 -13.48 -26.62 -7.69
C LYS A 72 -13.19 -27.72 -8.71
N ASN A 73 -13.97 -27.80 -9.80
CA ASN A 73 -13.82 -28.85 -10.81
C ASN A 73 -12.71 -28.54 -11.83
N THR A 74 -12.12 -27.36 -11.77
CA THR A 74 -10.99 -26.93 -12.59
C THR A 74 -9.65 -27.26 -11.91
N THR A 75 -8.57 -27.36 -12.70
CA THR A 75 -7.21 -27.61 -12.19
C THR A 75 -6.75 -26.55 -11.18
N ALA A 76 -7.22 -25.31 -11.33
CA ALA A 76 -7.12 -24.24 -10.33
C ALA A 76 -8.54 -23.74 -10.01
N PRO A 77 -8.99 -23.74 -8.73
CA PRO A 77 -10.34 -23.31 -8.37
C PRO A 77 -10.62 -21.86 -8.80
N ARG A 78 -11.81 -21.60 -9.32
CA ARG A 78 -12.22 -20.28 -9.85
C ARG A 78 -13.41 -19.73 -9.09
N LEU A 79 -13.38 -18.43 -8.81
CA LEU A 79 -14.42 -17.73 -8.08
C LEU A 79 -15.37 -17.00 -9.03
N PHE A 80 -16.67 -17.13 -8.81
CA PHE A 80 -17.72 -16.50 -9.62
C PHE A 80 -18.68 -15.70 -8.75
N LEU A 81 -19.20 -14.61 -9.31
CA LEU A 81 -20.23 -13.78 -8.68
C LEU A 81 -21.60 -14.46 -8.78
N GLY A 82 -22.17 -14.88 -7.65
CA GLY A 82 -23.44 -15.62 -7.62
C GLY A 82 -23.47 -16.78 -8.62
N ASN A 83 -24.64 -17.07 -9.18
CA ASN A 83 -24.80 -18.04 -10.27
C ASN A 83 -24.65 -17.37 -11.65
N SER A 84 -23.49 -16.78 -11.92
CA SER A 84 -23.18 -16.09 -13.18
C SER A 84 -21.91 -16.61 -13.85
N THR A 85 -21.65 -16.13 -15.08
CA THR A 85 -20.41 -16.40 -15.81
C THR A 85 -19.29 -15.42 -15.49
N ILE A 86 -19.51 -14.49 -14.55
CA ILE A 86 -18.53 -13.44 -14.20
C ILE A 86 -17.51 -14.02 -13.23
N GLN A 87 -16.29 -14.27 -13.73
CA GLN A 87 -15.17 -14.74 -12.93
C GLN A 87 -14.52 -13.57 -12.17
N ILE A 88 -14.40 -13.70 -10.86
CA ILE A 88 -13.74 -12.73 -9.97
C ILE A 88 -12.25 -13.08 -9.89
N ASN A 89 -11.40 -12.08 -10.13
CA ASN A 89 -9.94 -12.22 -10.06
C ASN A 89 -9.37 -11.65 -8.76
N GLY A 90 -10.06 -10.70 -8.13
CA GLY A 90 -9.67 -10.10 -6.86
C GLY A 90 -10.84 -9.39 -6.20
N LEU A 91 -10.89 -9.35 -4.87
CA LEU A 91 -11.94 -8.67 -4.09
C LEU A 91 -11.43 -7.40 -3.38
N GLU A 92 -10.26 -6.90 -3.74
CA GLU A 92 -9.56 -5.82 -3.02
C GLU A 92 -9.06 -4.76 -4.03
N ILE A 93 -9.90 -3.77 -4.35
CA ILE A 93 -9.50 -2.56 -5.08
C ILE A 93 -9.09 -1.48 -4.07
N LEU A 94 -8.05 -0.71 -4.38
CA LEU A 94 -7.64 0.53 -3.71
C LEU A 94 -8.89 1.27 -3.20
N TYR A 95 -8.98 1.54 -1.89
CA TYR A 95 -10.11 2.19 -1.20
C TYR A 95 -11.31 1.31 -0.75
N GLY A 96 -11.25 -0.01 -0.88
CA GLY A 96 -11.96 -0.93 0.03
C GLY A 96 -13.44 -1.25 -0.25
N ASP A 97 -14.02 -0.81 -1.37
CA ASP A 97 -15.44 -1.00 -1.70
C ASP A 97 -15.70 -1.61 -3.09
N GLY A 98 -14.71 -2.28 -3.69
CA GLY A 98 -14.84 -2.83 -5.02
C GLY A 98 -14.05 -4.11 -5.29
N TYR A 99 -14.43 -4.81 -6.35
CA TYR A 99 -13.77 -6.03 -6.78
C TYR A 99 -13.49 -6.06 -8.28
N GLU A 100 -12.46 -6.81 -8.65
CA GLU A 100 -12.00 -6.99 -10.02
C GLU A 100 -12.49 -8.32 -10.57
N ALA A 101 -13.07 -8.26 -11.76
CA ALA A 101 -13.49 -9.42 -12.52
C ALA A 101 -12.79 -9.48 -13.87
N SER A 102 -12.75 -10.67 -14.46
CA SER A 102 -12.43 -10.83 -15.87
C SER A 102 -13.43 -10.10 -16.76
N ALA A 103 -13.06 -9.92 -18.03
CA ALA A 103 -13.93 -9.35 -19.05
C ALA A 103 -15.29 -10.06 -19.08
N VAL A 104 -16.37 -9.26 -19.15
CA VAL A 104 -17.74 -9.80 -19.18
C VAL A 104 -18.14 -10.01 -20.63
N HIS A 105 -18.22 -11.27 -21.06
CA HIS A 105 -18.57 -11.62 -22.44
C HIS A 105 -20.08 -11.73 -22.64
N PHE A 106 -20.55 -11.18 -23.77
CA PHE A 106 -21.93 -11.28 -24.22
C PHE A 106 -22.00 -12.20 -25.44
N ASN A 107 -22.83 -13.24 -25.33
CA ASN A 107 -23.04 -14.17 -26.43
C ASN A 107 -24.09 -13.62 -27.40
N VAL A 108 -23.64 -13.08 -28.53
CA VAL A 108 -24.51 -12.60 -29.61
C VAL A 108 -24.56 -13.67 -30.70
N PRO A 109 -25.69 -14.36 -30.93
CA PRO A 109 -25.71 -15.56 -31.74
C PRO A 109 -25.57 -15.30 -33.25
N MET A 110 -25.77 -14.06 -33.72
CA MET A 110 -25.58 -13.62 -35.11
C MET A 110 -26.16 -14.58 -36.17
N ILE A 111 -27.31 -15.19 -35.88
CA ILE A 111 -28.09 -16.06 -36.76
C ILE A 111 -28.38 -15.37 -38.10
N SER A 112 -28.31 -16.14 -39.19
CA SER A 112 -28.64 -15.67 -40.53
C SER A 112 -30.13 -15.32 -40.64
N GLY A 113 -30.45 -14.20 -41.30
CA GLY A 113 -31.83 -13.72 -41.49
C GLY A 113 -32.36 -12.80 -40.38
N MET A 114 -31.59 -12.54 -39.32
CA MET A 114 -31.85 -11.47 -38.37
C MET A 114 -30.84 -10.34 -38.54
N ASP A 115 -31.36 -9.11 -38.69
CA ASP A 115 -30.55 -7.92 -38.97
C ASP A 115 -30.08 -7.20 -37.70
N ALA A 116 -30.77 -7.36 -36.57
CA ALA A 116 -30.41 -6.70 -35.32
C ALA A 116 -30.72 -7.56 -34.08
N TYR A 117 -29.89 -7.39 -33.06
CA TYR A 117 -29.98 -8.07 -31.77
C TYR A 117 -30.02 -7.03 -30.66
N ASN A 118 -31.09 -7.05 -29.87
CA ASN A 118 -31.21 -6.23 -28.67
C ASN A 118 -30.81 -7.05 -27.46
N MET A 119 -29.87 -6.53 -26.69
CA MET A 119 -29.39 -7.13 -25.45
C MET A 119 -29.49 -6.12 -24.32
N SER A 120 -29.71 -6.61 -23.12
CA SER A 120 -29.60 -5.84 -21.89
C SER A 120 -28.75 -6.62 -20.90
N TRP A 121 -27.98 -5.90 -20.12
CA TRP A 121 -27.21 -6.48 -19.04
C TRP A 121 -27.34 -5.65 -17.79
N GLU A 122 -27.55 -6.38 -16.69
CA GLU A 122 -27.50 -5.89 -15.33
C GLU A 122 -26.59 -6.84 -14.55
N PRO A 123 -25.91 -6.35 -13.52
CA PRO A 123 -25.15 -7.19 -12.63
C PRO A 123 -26.09 -8.22 -11.98
N PRO A 124 -25.64 -9.48 -11.81
CA PRO A 124 -26.43 -10.56 -11.20
C PRO A 124 -26.95 -10.25 -9.80
N VAL A 125 -26.35 -9.26 -9.15
CA VAL A 125 -26.58 -8.85 -7.77
C VAL A 125 -27.00 -7.38 -7.76
N GLU A 126 -28.11 -7.07 -7.08
CA GLU A 126 -28.66 -5.71 -7.00
C GLU A 126 -27.72 -4.69 -6.33
N GLY A 127 -26.89 -5.14 -5.39
CA GLY A 127 -25.89 -4.34 -4.69
C GLY A 127 -24.55 -4.20 -5.41
N VAL A 128 -24.42 -4.66 -6.65
CA VAL A 128 -23.19 -4.58 -7.45
C VAL A 128 -23.39 -3.59 -8.59
N ARG A 129 -22.38 -2.79 -8.92
CA ARG A 129 -22.43 -1.80 -10.01
C ARG A 129 -21.07 -1.67 -10.70
N LEU A 130 -21.07 -1.20 -11.93
CA LEU A 130 -19.83 -0.88 -12.63
C LEU A 130 -19.22 0.40 -12.05
N ALA A 131 -17.92 0.36 -11.76
CA ALA A 131 -17.19 1.52 -11.26
C ALA A 131 -17.11 2.64 -12.32
N ASN A 132 -16.90 3.87 -11.84
CA ASN A 132 -16.88 5.05 -12.71
C ASN A 132 -15.73 5.04 -13.74
N ASN A 133 -16.05 5.51 -14.95
CA ASN A 133 -15.16 6.14 -15.94
C ASN A 133 -14.00 5.34 -16.53
N VAL A 134 -13.98 4.01 -16.43
CA VAL A 134 -12.90 3.23 -17.05
C VAL A 134 -13.39 2.07 -17.91
N HIS A 135 -14.69 1.87 -18.12
CA HIS A 135 -15.20 0.68 -18.82
C HIS A 135 -15.71 0.97 -20.23
N HIS A 136 -15.30 0.11 -21.15
CA HIS A 136 -15.63 0.16 -22.56
C HIS A 136 -16.32 -1.14 -22.98
N LEU A 137 -17.39 -1.01 -23.76
CA LEU A 137 -17.97 -2.13 -24.48
C LEU A 137 -17.19 -2.33 -25.77
N TYR A 138 -16.41 -3.40 -25.85
CA TYR A 138 -15.62 -3.76 -27.02
C TYR A 138 -16.39 -4.72 -27.92
N VAL A 139 -16.23 -4.52 -29.23
CA VAL A 139 -16.87 -5.31 -30.28
C VAL A 139 -15.78 -5.70 -31.26
N VAL A 140 -15.51 -7.01 -31.36
CA VAL A 140 -14.54 -7.58 -32.30
C VAL A 140 -15.27 -8.43 -33.32
N GLY A 141 -15.16 -8.06 -34.59
CA GLY A 141 -15.89 -8.69 -35.69
C GLY A 141 -16.04 -7.75 -36.88
N CYS A 142 -16.69 -8.21 -37.95
CA CYS A 142 -16.79 -7.46 -39.20
C CYS A 142 -18.25 -7.21 -39.59
N GLY A 143 -18.52 -6.03 -40.15
CA GLY A 143 -19.81 -5.69 -40.77
C GLY A 143 -20.92 -5.44 -39.77
N VAL A 144 -20.60 -4.89 -38.59
CA VAL A 144 -21.58 -4.63 -37.53
C VAL A 144 -21.52 -3.19 -37.04
N GLY A 145 -22.70 -2.63 -36.74
CA GLY A 145 -22.88 -1.40 -35.99
C GLY A 145 -23.44 -1.72 -34.61
N VAL A 146 -22.96 -1.03 -33.58
CA VAL A 146 -23.40 -1.21 -32.21
C VAL A 146 -23.84 0.13 -31.63
N TYR A 147 -24.98 0.12 -30.95
CA TYR A 147 -25.54 1.26 -30.25
C TYR A 147 -25.71 0.90 -28.78
N LEU A 148 -25.24 1.77 -27.89
CA LEU A 148 -25.27 1.60 -26.45
C LEU A 148 -26.24 2.60 -25.82
N PHE A 149 -27.08 2.12 -24.92
CA PHE A 149 -28.14 2.88 -24.27
C PHE A 149 -28.08 2.73 -22.75
N GLY A 150 -28.40 3.82 -22.04
CA GLY A 150 -28.61 3.77 -20.60
C GLY A 150 -29.80 2.88 -20.24
N HIS A 151 -29.66 2.02 -19.23
CA HIS A 151 -30.68 1.04 -18.88
C HIS A 151 -32.01 1.68 -18.41
N ASP A 152 -31.94 2.68 -17.53
CA ASP A 152 -33.13 3.30 -16.94
C ASP A 152 -33.70 4.43 -17.79
N THR A 153 -32.85 5.15 -18.54
CA THR A 153 -33.25 6.34 -19.29
C THR A 153 -33.49 6.06 -20.78
N ASN A 154 -32.93 4.96 -21.30
CA ASN A 154 -32.86 4.65 -22.73
C ASN A 154 -32.17 5.75 -23.56
N ASP A 155 -31.39 6.62 -22.91
CA ASP A 155 -30.59 7.64 -23.58
C ASP A 155 -29.43 6.99 -24.32
N ALA A 156 -29.12 7.49 -25.52
CA ALA A 156 -27.98 7.02 -26.29
C ALA A 156 -26.68 7.44 -25.59
N ILE A 157 -25.90 6.45 -25.13
CA ILE A 157 -24.57 6.65 -24.54
C ILE A 157 -23.54 6.85 -25.66
N GLY A 158 -23.63 6.02 -26.70
CA GLY A 158 -22.72 6.08 -27.83
C GLY A 158 -22.99 5.00 -28.86
N SER A 159 -22.23 5.04 -29.94
CA SER A 159 -22.31 4.05 -31.01
C SER A 159 -20.95 3.85 -31.65
N CYS A 160 -20.66 2.63 -32.09
CA CYS A 160 -19.47 2.31 -32.86
C CYS A 160 -19.80 1.36 -34.00
N MET A 161 -18.93 1.30 -35.00
CA MET A 161 -19.05 0.33 -36.08
C MET A 161 -17.72 -0.37 -36.31
N SER A 162 -17.80 -1.64 -36.68
CA SER A 162 -16.64 -2.45 -37.02
C SER A 162 -16.78 -3.00 -38.44
N ILE A 163 -15.84 -2.60 -39.31
CA ILE A 163 -15.74 -2.96 -40.71
C ILE A 163 -14.40 -3.66 -40.97
N CYS A 164 -14.33 -4.50 -42.00
CA CYS A 164 -13.11 -5.21 -42.36
C CYS A 164 -12.84 -5.09 -43.85
N LEU A 165 -11.55 -5.09 -44.21
CA LEU A 165 -11.10 -5.22 -45.59
C LEU A 165 -10.94 -6.71 -45.93
N ASN A 166 -11.14 -7.04 -47.20
CA ASN A 166 -11.03 -8.42 -47.69
C ASN A 166 -9.59 -8.97 -47.63
N ASP A 167 -8.58 -8.09 -47.63
CA ASP A 167 -7.18 -8.46 -47.51
C ASP A 167 -6.67 -8.25 -46.08
N LYS A 168 -6.18 -9.34 -45.47
CA LYS A 168 -5.61 -9.36 -44.13
C LYS A 168 -4.37 -8.46 -44.01
N GLU A 169 -3.53 -8.39 -45.04
CA GLU A 169 -2.32 -7.56 -45.02
C GLU A 169 -2.68 -6.07 -45.13
N ALA A 170 -3.67 -5.74 -45.97
CA ALA A 170 -4.25 -4.40 -46.02
C ALA A 170 -4.89 -3.99 -44.68
N LEU A 171 -5.63 -4.90 -44.03
CA LEU A 171 -6.22 -4.66 -42.72
C LEU A 171 -5.15 -4.40 -41.64
N MET A 172 -4.06 -5.19 -41.63
CA MET A 172 -2.94 -4.99 -40.72
C MET A 172 -2.23 -3.66 -40.96
N LYS A 173 -1.97 -3.30 -42.23
CA LYS A 173 -1.36 -2.00 -42.59
C LYS A 173 -2.24 -0.83 -42.19
N ALA A 174 -3.55 -0.92 -42.41
CA ALA A 174 -4.50 0.12 -42.05
C ALA A 174 -4.60 0.30 -40.53
N ASN A 175 -4.57 -0.80 -39.77
CA ASN A 175 -4.52 -0.76 -38.31
C ASN A 175 -3.22 -0.15 -37.77
N ASN A 176 -2.08 -0.51 -38.34
CA ASN A 176 -0.76 0.02 -37.93
C ASN A 176 -0.58 1.51 -38.29
N ALA A 177 -1.11 1.94 -39.44
CA ALA A 177 -1.04 3.34 -39.87
C ALA A 177 -1.90 4.27 -38.99
N ALA A 178 -3.03 3.78 -38.49
CA ALA A 178 -3.92 4.54 -37.61
C ALA A 178 -3.33 4.77 -36.20
N TRP A 179 -2.59 3.79 -35.68
CA TRP A 179 -1.90 3.87 -34.38
C TRP A 179 -0.93 5.06 -34.28
N GLN A 180 -0.46 5.58 -35.41
CA GLN A 180 0.49 6.69 -35.49
C GLN A 180 -0.17 8.08 -35.32
N TYR A 181 -1.50 8.19 -35.40
CA TYR A 181 -2.22 9.47 -35.39
C TYR A 181 -3.36 9.57 -34.35
N SER A 182 -3.94 8.45 -33.92
CA SER A 182 -4.87 8.41 -32.78
C SER A 182 -4.96 6.99 -32.20
N PRO A 183 -4.84 6.80 -30.87
CA PRO A 183 -5.02 5.51 -30.23
C PRO A 183 -6.49 5.03 -30.16
N ALA A 184 -7.44 5.77 -30.73
CA ALA A 184 -8.85 5.41 -30.75
C ALA A 184 -9.13 4.30 -31.77
N ASP A 185 -9.95 3.30 -31.38
CA ASP A 185 -10.45 2.24 -32.26
C ASP A 185 -11.08 2.84 -33.53
N ILE A 186 -10.37 2.75 -34.65
CA ILE A 186 -10.79 3.24 -35.97
C ILE A 186 -11.94 2.44 -36.61
N GLY A 187 -12.50 1.47 -35.90
CA GLY A 187 -13.59 0.64 -36.43
C GLY A 187 -13.12 -0.39 -37.46
N MET A 188 -11.82 -0.70 -37.55
CA MET A 188 -11.30 -1.72 -38.47
C MET A 188 -11.12 -3.06 -37.75
N GLY A 189 -12.18 -3.87 -37.74
CA GLY A 189 -12.22 -5.18 -37.09
C GLY A 189 -12.43 -5.16 -35.57
N SER A 190 -12.26 -4.00 -34.94
CA SER A 190 -12.60 -3.72 -33.55
C SER A 190 -13.21 -2.34 -33.42
N CYS A 191 -14.19 -2.19 -32.53
CA CYS A 191 -14.68 -0.89 -32.09
C CYS A 191 -15.05 -0.90 -30.60
N SER A 192 -15.02 0.26 -29.94
CA SER A 192 -15.39 0.38 -28.54
C SER A 192 -16.31 1.57 -28.28
N ILE A 193 -17.13 1.43 -27.24
CA ILE A 193 -18.01 2.50 -26.73
C ILE A 193 -17.72 2.65 -25.23
N GLY A 194 -17.21 3.82 -24.83
CA GLY A 194 -17.00 4.13 -23.41
C GLY A 194 -18.32 4.40 -22.70
N LEU A 195 -18.49 3.88 -21.48
CA LEU A 195 -19.70 4.08 -20.69
C LEU A 195 -19.82 5.49 -20.10
N GLY A 196 -18.71 6.19 -19.91
CA GLY A 196 -18.65 7.62 -19.54
C GLY A 196 -19.16 8.01 -18.15
N GLN A 197 -19.98 7.18 -17.49
CA GLN A 197 -20.49 7.30 -16.11
C GLN A 197 -20.80 5.90 -15.53
N ALA A 198 -20.84 5.76 -14.20
CA ALA A 198 -21.33 4.52 -13.56
C ALA A 198 -22.80 4.26 -13.92
N VAL A 199 -23.06 3.08 -14.48
CA VAL A 199 -24.41 2.62 -14.81
C VAL A 199 -24.77 1.38 -13.99
N ARG A 200 -26.02 1.29 -13.55
CA ARG A 200 -26.56 0.08 -12.90
C ARG A 200 -26.61 -1.08 -13.88
N GLY A 201 -26.84 -0.79 -15.15
CA GLY A 201 -26.86 -1.73 -16.25
C GLY A 201 -26.90 -0.94 -17.55
N PHE A 202 -26.88 -1.63 -18.68
CA PHE A 202 -26.99 -0.99 -19.99
C PHE A 202 -27.74 -1.89 -20.97
N GLY A 203 -28.38 -1.26 -21.95
CA GLY A 203 -28.90 -1.92 -23.13
C GLY A 203 -27.95 -1.69 -24.30
N PHE A 204 -27.77 -2.68 -25.17
CA PHE A 204 -27.07 -2.46 -26.42
C PHE A 204 -27.74 -3.20 -27.57
N MET A 205 -27.64 -2.62 -28.76
CA MET A 205 -28.13 -3.19 -30.00
C MET A 205 -26.94 -3.48 -30.92
N VAL A 206 -26.87 -4.70 -31.45
CA VAL A 206 -25.90 -5.08 -32.49
C VAL A 206 -26.66 -5.28 -33.79
N GLY A 207 -26.41 -4.42 -34.78
CA GLY A 207 -27.00 -4.48 -36.11
C GLY A 207 -25.98 -4.89 -37.18
N ARG A 208 -26.42 -5.66 -38.17
CA ARG A 208 -25.64 -5.93 -39.39
C ARG A 208 -25.64 -4.68 -40.27
N LEU A 209 -24.48 -4.30 -40.78
CA LEU A 209 -24.36 -3.18 -41.71
C LEU A 209 -24.80 -3.64 -43.10
N THR A 210 -25.96 -3.17 -43.55
CA THR A 210 -26.45 -3.40 -44.91
C THR A 210 -25.89 -2.31 -45.84
N GLY A 211 -24.85 -2.62 -46.62
CA GLY A 211 -24.41 -1.72 -47.71
C GLY A 211 -22.91 -1.47 -47.91
N GLY A 212 -21.99 -2.24 -47.31
CA GLY A 212 -20.55 -2.13 -47.56
C GLY A 212 -19.93 -3.50 -47.80
N VAL A 213 -19.14 -3.63 -48.88
CA VAL A 213 -18.35 -4.80 -49.35
C VAL A 213 -18.72 -6.12 -48.66
N SER A 214 -19.51 -6.92 -49.35
CA SER A 214 -19.79 -8.31 -49.02
C SER A 214 -18.49 -9.02 -48.60
N ALA A 215 -18.45 -9.54 -47.38
CA ALA A 215 -17.44 -10.52 -46.99
C ALA A 215 -17.39 -11.62 -48.07
N PRO A 216 -16.21 -12.11 -48.46
CA PRO A 216 -16.12 -13.13 -49.49
C PRO A 216 -16.96 -14.35 -49.06
N SER A 217 -17.70 -14.88 -50.03
CA SER A 217 -18.29 -16.20 -49.98
C SER A 217 -17.29 -17.22 -49.42
N GLY A 218 -17.59 -17.80 -48.27
CA GLY A 218 -16.78 -18.85 -47.66
C GLY A 218 -16.62 -18.61 -46.17
N GLU A 219 -17.55 -19.18 -45.40
CA GLU A 219 -17.43 -19.62 -44.00
C GLU A 219 -16.40 -18.90 -43.10
N VAL A 220 -16.88 -18.32 -41.98
CA VAL A 220 -16.18 -18.01 -40.70
C VAL A 220 -16.14 -16.53 -40.24
N LEU A 221 -16.52 -15.52 -41.04
CA LEU A 221 -16.41 -14.10 -40.62
C LEU A 221 -17.50 -13.54 -39.65
N TYR A 222 -18.47 -14.35 -39.18
CA TYR A 222 -19.65 -13.84 -38.44
C TYR A 222 -19.60 -14.03 -36.91
N ASN A 223 -18.50 -14.52 -36.34
CA ASN A 223 -18.37 -14.59 -34.89
C ASN A 223 -18.01 -13.20 -34.36
N VAL A 224 -19.03 -12.41 -34.04
CA VAL A 224 -18.91 -11.13 -33.34
C VAL A 224 -18.75 -11.41 -31.87
N LYS A 225 -17.67 -10.90 -31.27
CA LYS A 225 -17.44 -10.97 -29.82
C LYS A 225 -17.76 -9.60 -29.26
N VAL A 226 -18.66 -9.58 -28.29
CA VAL A 226 -18.99 -8.37 -27.54
C VAL A 226 -18.59 -8.63 -26.09
N PHE A 227 -17.83 -7.72 -25.49
CA PHE A 227 -17.41 -7.87 -24.11
C PHE A 227 -17.14 -6.54 -23.43
N LEU A 228 -17.30 -6.51 -22.11
CA LEU A 228 -16.97 -5.38 -21.28
C LEU A 228 -15.58 -5.56 -20.68
N ALA A 229 -14.73 -4.55 -20.79
CA ALA A 229 -13.40 -4.52 -20.18
C ALA A 229 -13.00 -3.07 -19.84
N ASN A 230 -11.99 -2.88 -18.99
CA ASN A 230 -11.42 -1.55 -18.76
C ASN A 230 -10.60 -1.08 -19.97
N SER A 231 -9.76 -1.97 -20.49
CA SER A 231 -8.96 -1.73 -21.68
C SER A 231 -8.93 -3.00 -22.54
N TYR A 232 -8.59 -2.86 -23.82
CA TYR A 232 -8.35 -4.01 -24.67
C TYR A 232 -7.34 -3.67 -25.75
N THR A 233 -6.33 -4.53 -25.93
CA THR A 233 -5.36 -4.42 -27.02
C THR A 233 -5.77 -5.32 -28.17
N PHE A 234 -6.39 -4.74 -29.19
CA PHE A 234 -6.85 -5.47 -30.37
C PHE A 234 -5.69 -6.04 -31.20
N VAL A 235 -5.83 -7.30 -31.63
CA VAL A 235 -4.96 -7.94 -32.62
C VAL A 235 -5.82 -8.52 -33.74
N THR A 236 -5.40 -8.35 -34.99
CA THR A 236 -6.16 -8.79 -36.18
C THR A 236 -6.46 -10.29 -36.22
N SER A 237 -5.67 -11.13 -35.54
CA SER A 237 -5.95 -12.56 -35.35
C SER A 237 -7.27 -12.82 -34.64
N ASP A 238 -7.69 -11.90 -33.76
CA ASP A 238 -8.84 -12.07 -32.87
C ASP A 238 -10.16 -12.03 -33.64
N ILE A 239 -10.17 -11.45 -34.84
CA ILE A 239 -11.30 -11.53 -35.78
C ILE A 239 -11.58 -12.98 -36.16
N TYR A 240 -10.53 -13.74 -36.48
CA TYR A 240 -10.61 -15.09 -37.02
C TYR A 240 -10.70 -16.18 -35.93
N SER A 241 -10.38 -15.83 -34.69
CA SER A 241 -10.52 -16.73 -33.54
C SER A 241 -11.97 -16.85 -33.08
N SER A 242 -12.31 -17.96 -32.42
CA SER A 242 -13.60 -18.12 -31.74
C SER A 242 -13.73 -17.30 -30.46
N ARG A 243 -12.60 -16.90 -29.86
CA ARG A 243 -12.53 -16.10 -28.62
C ARG A 243 -11.44 -15.04 -28.73
N VAL A 244 -11.61 -13.94 -28.01
CA VAL A 244 -10.53 -12.95 -27.84
C VAL A 244 -9.51 -13.45 -26.82
N ASP A 245 -8.29 -12.96 -26.93
CA ASP A 245 -7.22 -13.24 -26.00
C ASP A 245 -7.45 -12.46 -24.69
N GLU A 246 -7.92 -13.16 -23.65
CA GLU A 246 -8.28 -12.55 -22.36
C GLU A 246 -7.08 -11.88 -21.68
N SER A 247 -5.84 -12.27 -21.96
CA SER A 247 -4.66 -11.60 -21.39
C SER A 247 -4.45 -10.18 -21.93
N LYS A 248 -5.14 -9.80 -23.01
CA LYS A 248 -5.11 -8.47 -23.60
C LYS A 248 -6.28 -7.60 -23.18
N ALA A 249 -7.24 -8.14 -22.42
CA ALA A 249 -8.36 -7.42 -21.87
C ALA A 249 -8.07 -7.03 -20.41
N GLY A 250 -8.19 -5.75 -20.10
CA GLY A 250 -8.14 -5.25 -18.74
C GLY A 250 -9.33 -5.72 -17.91
N VAL A 251 -9.14 -5.80 -16.60
CA VAL A 251 -10.18 -6.22 -15.64
C VAL A 251 -11.37 -5.27 -15.63
N VAL A 252 -12.54 -5.79 -15.28
CA VAL A 252 -13.73 -4.98 -14.98
C VAL A 252 -13.78 -4.73 -13.48
N THR A 253 -13.92 -3.48 -13.09
CA THR A 253 -13.98 -3.07 -11.69
C THR A 253 -15.43 -2.79 -11.31
N PHE A 254 -15.86 -3.43 -10.23
CA PHE A 254 -17.20 -3.27 -9.69
C PHE A 254 -17.14 -2.54 -8.36
N GLU A 255 -18.09 -1.66 -8.13
CA GLU A 255 -18.36 -1.06 -6.83
C GLU A 255 -19.52 -1.78 -6.15
N ILE A 256 -19.50 -1.83 -4.83
CA ILE A 256 -20.59 -2.38 -4.04
C ILE A 256 -21.50 -1.30 -3.48
N ALA A 257 -22.73 -1.67 -3.19
CA ALA A 257 -23.68 -0.90 -2.42
C ALA A 257 -24.55 -1.86 -1.60
N ILE A 258 -24.70 -1.53 -0.32
CA ILE A 258 -25.64 -2.20 0.56
C ILE A 258 -27.05 -1.70 0.22
N THR A 259 -27.91 -2.63 -0.19
CA THR A 259 -29.26 -2.33 -0.70
C THR A 259 -30.40 -2.71 0.25
N ASP A 260 -30.09 -3.08 1.50
CA ASP A 260 -31.12 -3.41 2.51
C ASP A 260 -32.02 -2.22 2.87
N GLN A 261 -31.55 -1.00 2.60
CA GLN A 261 -32.26 0.27 2.74
C GLN A 261 -31.87 1.21 1.59
N PRO A 262 -32.76 2.13 1.18
CA PRO A 262 -32.53 2.99 0.03
C PRO A 262 -31.46 4.06 0.25
N SER A 263 -31.17 4.42 1.51
CA SER A 263 -30.18 5.44 1.88
C SER A 263 -29.47 5.13 3.20
N CYS A 264 -28.32 5.73 3.42
CA CYS A 264 -27.58 5.79 4.66
C CYS A 264 -28.45 6.32 5.82
N GLU A 265 -29.24 7.37 5.59
CA GLU A 265 -30.13 7.92 6.62
C GLU A 265 -31.20 6.91 7.08
N SER A 266 -31.87 6.25 6.12
CA SER A 266 -32.87 5.22 6.43
C SER A 266 -32.24 3.97 7.07
N ALA A 267 -31.04 3.60 6.62
CA ALA A 267 -30.24 2.53 7.22
C ALA A 267 -29.87 2.79 8.66
N GLN A 268 -29.45 4.02 9.01
CA GLN A 268 -29.08 4.38 10.37
C GLN A 268 -30.25 4.31 11.36
N LYS A 269 -31.49 4.54 10.88
CA LYS A 269 -32.73 4.39 11.66
C LYS A 269 -33.07 2.92 11.90
N ASN A 270 -32.77 2.04 10.95
CA ASN A 270 -33.01 0.60 11.07
C ASN A 270 -31.78 -0.17 11.61
N LYS A 271 -31.54 -0.08 12.91
CA LYS A 271 -30.38 -0.72 13.57
C LYS A 271 -30.28 -2.23 13.38
N ALA A 272 -31.40 -2.93 13.14
CA ALA A 272 -31.40 -4.39 12.99
C ALA A 272 -30.74 -4.86 11.68
N THR A 273 -30.74 -4.02 10.64
CA THR A 273 -30.20 -4.33 9.32
C THR A 273 -29.09 -3.37 8.89
N TYR A 274 -28.64 -2.49 9.77
CA TYR A 274 -27.56 -1.57 9.48
C TYR A 274 -26.24 -2.33 9.28
N ALA A 275 -25.55 -2.11 8.16
CA ALA A 275 -24.37 -2.88 7.78
C ALA A 275 -23.06 -2.34 8.36
N CYS A 276 -23.00 -1.04 8.67
CA CYS A 276 -21.75 -0.41 9.08
C CYS A 276 -21.50 -0.65 10.57
N ASN A 277 -20.30 -1.12 10.90
CA ASN A 277 -19.86 -1.28 12.29
C ASN A 277 -19.84 0.06 13.06
N HIS A 278 -19.79 -0.01 14.39
CA HIS A 278 -19.83 1.15 15.28
C HIS A 278 -18.66 2.16 15.14
N LYS A 279 -17.59 1.81 14.41
CA LYS A 279 -16.43 2.66 14.10
C LYS A 279 -16.36 3.07 12.62
N SER A 280 -17.38 2.72 11.85
CA SER A 280 -17.54 3.10 10.45
C SER A 280 -18.73 4.05 10.29
N TYR A 281 -18.70 4.83 9.23
CA TYR A 281 -19.80 5.69 8.81
C TYR A 281 -20.36 5.19 7.49
N CYS A 282 -21.61 5.54 7.18
CA CYS A 282 -22.18 5.25 5.87
C CYS A 282 -22.11 6.44 4.92
N MET A 283 -22.04 6.15 3.63
CA MET A 283 -22.18 7.13 2.55
C MET A 283 -23.23 6.67 1.55
N ASP A 284 -24.10 7.58 1.14
CA ASP A 284 -25.09 7.32 0.10
C ASP A 284 -24.43 7.10 -1.26
N ARG A 285 -24.99 6.19 -2.05
CA ARG A 285 -24.59 5.99 -3.44
C ARG A 285 -25.62 6.64 -4.38
N PRO A 286 -25.19 7.31 -5.47
CA PRO A 286 -26.10 8.02 -6.39
C PRO A 286 -27.24 7.17 -6.96
N SER A 287 -27.01 5.87 -7.12
CA SER A 287 -27.95 4.88 -7.67
C SER A 287 -28.74 4.11 -6.61
N GLY A 288 -28.76 4.60 -5.36
CA GLY A 288 -29.48 4.02 -4.23
C GLY A 288 -28.64 3.04 -3.40
N GLY A 289 -29.01 2.89 -2.13
CA GLY A 289 -28.22 2.15 -1.14
C GLY A 289 -27.05 2.96 -0.59
N TYR A 290 -26.21 2.32 0.20
CA TYR A 290 -25.10 2.97 0.90
C TYR A 290 -23.88 2.06 0.99
N THR A 291 -22.69 2.63 1.19
CA THR A 291 -21.47 1.90 1.54
C THR A 291 -20.98 2.29 2.92
N CYS A 292 -20.11 1.48 3.52
CA CYS A 292 -19.56 1.70 4.85
C CYS A 292 -18.08 2.01 4.76
N TRP A 293 -17.61 2.99 5.52
CA TRP A 293 -16.24 3.50 5.47
C TRP A 293 -15.67 3.63 6.89
N CYS A 294 -14.41 3.24 7.08
CA CYS A 294 -13.72 3.48 8.34
C CYS A 294 -13.24 4.94 8.39
N ASN A 295 -13.34 5.58 9.56
CA ASN A 295 -13.07 7.02 9.73
C ASN A 295 -11.62 7.47 9.44
N ASN A 296 -10.67 6.57 9.13
CA ASN A 296 -9.27 6.81 8.71
C ASN A 296 -8.61 5.50 8.19
N GLY A 297 -9.36 4.66 7.47
CA GLY A 297 -8.95 3.26 7.26
C GLY A 297 -7.85 3.06 6.23
N GLY A 298 -6.87 2.20 6.57
CA GLY A 298 -5.90 1.67 5.60
C GLY A 298 -6.49 0.51 4.78
N LEU A 299 -5.79 0.09 3.72
CA LEU A 299 -6.24 -0.91 2.73
C LEU A 299 -6.72 -2.26 3.32
N LYS A 300 -6.36 -2.60 4.55
CA LYS A 300 -6.70 -3.89 5.20
C LYS A 300 -7.94 -3.86 6.10
N GLU A 301 -8.54 -2.69 6.34
CA GLU A 301 -9.70 -2.56 7.23
C GLU A 301 -11.00 -3.03 6.58
N ASN A 302 -11.91 -3.57 7.40
CA ASN A 302 -13.21 -4.05 6.93
C ASN A 302 -14.35 -3.38 7.72
N PRO A 303 -15.06 -2.39 7.12
CA PRO A 303 -16.11 -1.65 7.81
C PRO A 303 -17.40 -2.48 8.05
N TYR A 304 -17.52 -3.65 7.42
CA TYR A 304 -18.72 -4.49 7.44
C TYR A 304 -18.67 -5.58 8.53
N ILE A 305 -17.58 -5.72 9.28
CA ILE A 305 -17.46 -6.67 10.40
C ILE A 305 -17.24 -5.95 11.73
N MET A 306 -17.68 -6.57 12.83
CA MET A 306 -17.46 -6.06 14.18
C MET A 306 -15.97 -6.00 14.50
N GLY A 307 -15.48 -4.80 14.82
CA GLY A 307 -14.07 -4.54 15.11
C GLY A 307 -13.17 -4.50 13.87
N GLY A 308 -13.73 -4.54 12.65
CA GLY A 308 -12.93 -4.53 11.42
C GLY A 308 -12.40 -3.17 10.99
N CYS A 309 -12.97 -2.08 11.52
CA CYS A 309 -12.28 -0.79 11.54
C CYS A 309 -11.43 -0.73 12.79
N THR A 310 -10.14 -1.02 12.63
CA THR A 310 -9.15 -0.48 13.54
C THR A 310 -9.22 1.04 13.39
N GLN A 311 -9.30 1.81 14.47
CA GLN A 311 -8.79 3.18 14.32
C GLN A 311 -7.36 2.99 13.83
N GLN A 312 -6.91 3.71 12.79
CA GLN A 312 -5.49 3.85 12.46
C GLN A 312 -4.73 3.78 13.78
N GLY A 313 -4.09 2.62 14.02
CA GLY A 313 -3.89 2.07 15.37
C GLY A 313 -3.62 3.22 16.34
N GLY A 314 -4.51 3.47 17.30
CA GLY A 314 -4.15 4.41 18.36
C GLY A 314 -2.80 3.93 18.86
N TYR A 315 -1.74 4.73 18.63
CA TYR A 315 -0.36 4.28 18.78
C TYR A 315 -0.26 3.52 20.09
N ASN A 316 0.05 2.22 20.05
CA ASN A 316 -0.04 1.40 21.24
C ASN A 316 1.08 1.81 22.21
N THR A 317 0.77 2.70 23.16
CA THR A 317 1.75 3.27 24.08
C THR A 317 2.29 2.27 25.11
N ASN A 318 1.64 1.10 25.24
CA ASN A 318 1.94 0.09 26.25
C ASN A 318 1.95 -1.31 25.62
N PRO A 319 3.09 -1.75 25.05
CA PRO A 319 3.19 -3.10 24.51
C PRO A 319 2.96 -4.16 25.59
N LYS A 320 2.45 -5.33 25.18
CA LYS A 320 2.24 -6.47 26.07
C LYS A 320 3.58 -6.89 26.73
N GLY A 321 3.52 -7.35 27.99
CA GLY A 321 4.68 -7.97 28.64
C GLY A 321 5.09 -9.29 27.95
N GLY A 322 6.39 -9.56 27.85
CA GLY A 322 6.92 -10.82 27.30
C GLY A 322 7.09 -10.87 25.78
N CYS A 323 7.07 -9.72 25.09
CA CYS A 323 7.33 -9.66 23.65
C CYS A 323 8.71 -10.19 23.26
N LYS A 324 8.79 -10.97 22.18
CA LYS A 324 10.05 -11.38 21.57
C LYS A 324 10.78 -10.14 21.02
N ARG A 325 11.96 -9.84 21.56
CA ARG A 325 12.80 -8.67 21.19
C ARG A 325 14.03 -9.03 20.35
N LEU A 326 14.18 -10.31 20.01
CA LEU A 326 15.32 -10.79 19.23
C LEU A 326 14.82 -11.68 18.10
N CYS A 327 15.36 -11.52 16.90
CA CYS A 327 15.24 -12.45 15.80
C CYS A 327 16.64 -12.77 15.29
N GLY A 328 17.15 -13.96 15.62
CA GLY A 328 18.57 -14.26 15.44
C GLY A 328 19.46 -13.30 16.22
N ASN A 329 20.34 -12.59 15.51
CA ASN A 329 21.24 -11.59 16.08
C ASN A 329 20.68 -10.15 15.99
N MET A 330 19.48 -9.98 15.45
CA MET A 330 18.82 -8.67 15.31
C MET A 330 18.00 -8.32 16.55
N SER A 331 18.17 -7.11 17.06
CA SER A 331 17.30 -6.52 18.10
C SER A 331 16.06 -5.88 17.48
N ILE A 332 14.90 -6.15 18.07
CA ILE A 332 13.59 -5.61 17.67
C ILE A 332 13.07 -4.67 18.76
N PRO A 333 13.59 -3.43 18.82
CA PRO A 333 13.15 -2.44 19.78
C PRO A 333 11.74 -1.93 19.43
N PHE A 334 10.97 -1.58 20.46
CA PHE A 334 9.70 -0.87 20.30
C PHE A 334 9.97 0.49 19.61
N PRO A 335 9.18 0.96 18.63
CA PRO A 335 7.79 0.62 18.31
C PRO A 335 7.61 -0.61 17.41
N PHE A 336 8.67 -1.31 17.03
CA PHE A 336 8.60 -2.52 16.22
C PHE A 336 8.33 -3.77 17.05
N GLY A 337 7.80 -4.80 16.39
CA GLY A 337 7.46 -6.08 17.00
C GLY A 337 6.99 -7.11 15.99
N THR A 338 7.06 -8.39 16.34
CA THR A 338 6.68 -9.51 15.46
C THR A 338 5.29 -10.07 15.74
N GLU A 339 4.75 -9.75 16.92
CA GLU A 339 3.51 -10.28 17.45
C GLU A 339 2.49 -9.16 17.68
N GLU A 340 1.21 -9.48 17.57
CA GLU A 340 0.14 -8.54 17.87
C GLU A 340 0.23 -8.04 19.32
N GLY A 341 0.12 -6.72 19.50
CA GLY A 341 0.32 -6.06 20.79
C GLY A 341 1.78 -5.84 21.20
N CYS A 342 2.76 -6.29 20.39
CA CYS A 342 4.20 -6.05 20.62
C CYS A 342 4.80 -4.94 19.75
N TYR A 343 4.13 -4.57 18.67
CA TYR A 343 4.42 -3.40 17.85
C TYR A 343 3.41 -2.27 18.14
N ALA A 344 3.79 -1.02 17.84
CA ALA A 344 2.97 0.15 18.14
C ALA A 344 1.87 0.43 17.10
N LEU A 345 2.15 0.09 15.84
CA LEU A 345 1.29 0.25 14.67
C LEU A 345 1.56 -0.91 13.70
N ASP A 346 0.58 -1.29 12.88
CA ASP A 346 0.74 -2.41 11.93
C ASP A 346 1.89 -2.20 10.93
N LYS A 347 2.19 -0.95 10.55
CA LYS A 347 3.36 -0.62 9.72
C LYS A 347 4.73 -0.89 10.38
N PHE A 348 4.75 -1.06 11.71
CA PHE A 348 5.95 -1.44 12.47
C PHE A 348 6.00 -2.95 12.76
N ARG A 349 5.10 -3.73 12.15
CA ARG A 349 5.12 -5.18 12.24
C ARG A 349 6.27 -5.75 11.41
N LEU A 350 7.15 -6.48 12.06
CA LEU A 350 8.22 -7.25 11.42
C LEU A 350 7.85 -8.73 11.38
N ASN A 351 8.42 -9.48 10.45
CA ASN A 351 8.34 -10.93 10.41
C ASN A 351 9.71 -11.53 10.74
N CYS A 352 9.72 -12.59 11.54
CA CYS A 352 10.94 -13.32 11.87
C CYS A 352 10.82 -14.73 11.30
N THR A 353 11.64 -15.04 10.31
CA THR A 353 11.59 -16.36 9.63
C THR A 353 12.16 -17.46 10.52
N SER A 354 11.91 -18.73 10.14
CA SER A 354 12.53 -19.89 10.79
C SER A 354 14.06 -19.90 10.68
N GLU A 355 14.60 -19.21 9.67
CA GLU A 355 16.05 -19.02 9.47
C GLU A 355 16.60 -17.83 10.26
N ASN A 356 15.81 -17.27 11.19
CA ASN A 356 16.18 -16.10 12.01
C ASN A 356 16.45 -14.82 11.19
N ILE A 357 15.80 -14.66 10.04
CA ILE A 357 15.88 -13.46 9.22
C ILE A 357 14.72 -12.53 9.58
N THR A 358 15.01 -11.24 9.77
CA THR A 358 13.99 -10.23 10.03
C THR A 358 13.57 -9.58 8.72
N ILE A 359 12.27 -9.64 8.41
CA ILE A 359 11.68 -9.12 7.18
C ILE A 359 10.67 -8.03 7.53
N LEU A 360 10.68 -6.94 6.77
CA LEU A 360 9.60 -5.98 6.73
C LEU A 360 8.86 -6.11 5.38
N ASP A 361 7.56 -6.37 5.44
CA ASP A 361 6.67 -6.26 4.30
C ASP A 361 6.14 -4.83 4.23
N HIS A 362 6.47 -4.12 3.17
CA HIS A 362 5.95 -2.79 2.91
C HIS A 362 5.45 -2.72 1.47
N GLN A 363 4.15 -2.46 1.31
CA GLN A 363 3.46 -2.37 0.02
C GLN A 363 3.65 -3.59 -0.90
N GLY A 364 3.75 -4.79 -0.31
CA GLY A 364 3.96 -6.02 -1.07
C GLY A 364 5.41 -6.25 -1.51
N VAL A 365 6.36 -5.44 -1.05
CA VAL A 365 7.80 -5.67 -1.21
C VAL A 365 8.40 -6.11 0.11
N GLU A 366 9.15 -7.21 0.09
CA GLU A 366 9.85 -7.75 1.27
C GLU A 366 11.28 -7.20 1.37
N TYR A 367 11.55 -6.50 2.47
CA TYR A 367 12.86 -5.96 2.80
C TYR A 367 13.49 -6.77 3.94
N ILE A 368 14.73 -7.22 3.77
CA ILE A 368 15.52 -7.78 4.86
C ILE A 368 16.01 -6.63 5.73
N VAL A 369 15.68 -6.65 7.01
CA VAL A 369 16.10 -5.61 7.96
C VAL A 369 17.44 -6.02 8.58
N ALA A 370 18.46 -5.17 8.44
CA ALA A 370 19.81 -5.38 8.95
C ALA A 370 20.07 -4.66 10.28
N ASN A 371 19.51 -3.46 10.48
CA ASN A 371 19.54 -2.76 11.77
C ASN A 371 18.29 -1.88 11.98
N VAL A 372 17.88 -1.68 13.23
CA VAL A 372 16.77 -0.78 13.63
C VAL A 372 17.31 0.31 14.56
N SER A 373 17.46 1.55 14.06
CA SER A 373 17.96 2.67 14.86
C SER A 373 16.81 3.55 15.36
N VAL A 374 16.23 3.21 16.52
CA VAL A 374 15.05 3.91 17.06
C VAL A 374 15.28 5.37 17.41
N ASN A 375 16.46 5.71 17.93
CA ASN A 375 16.82 7.08 18.27
C ASN A 375 17.01 7.94 17.01
N GLU A 376 17.67 7.39 16.00
CA GLU A 376 17.93 8.12 14.76
C GLU A 376 16.75 8.09 13.78
N GLY A 377 15.84 7.13 13.89
CA GLY A 377 14.60 7.09 13.11
C GLY A 377 14.72 6.40 11.75
N TYR A 378 15.67 5.48 11.58
CA TYR A 378 15.84 4.72 10.34
C TYR A 378 16.10 3.22 10.53
N LEU A 379 15.66 2.43 9.56
CA LEU A 379 15.94 1.01 9.38
C LEU A 379 17.03 0.88 8.32
N SER A 380 18.04 0.06 8.54
CA SER A 380 18.95 -0.36 7.46
C SER A 380 18.36 -1.59 6.80
N VAL A 381 18.05 -1.54 5.52
CA VAL A 381 17.35 -2.62 4.80
C VAL A 381 18.12 -3.08 3.57
N GLN A 382 17.80 -4.29 3.08
CA GLN A 382 18.25 -4.81 1.80
C GLN A 382 17.04 -5.38 1.04
N SER A 383 16.91 -5.05 -0.24
CA SER A 383 15.83 -5.61 -1.09
C SER A 383 16.13 -7.06 -1.45
N THR A 384 15.09 -7.90 -1.47
CA THR A 384 15.17 -9.32 -1.86
C THR A 384 14.99 -9.56 -3.35
N GLN A 385 14.74 -8.53 -4.16
CA GLN A 385 14.57 -8.69 -5.61
C GLN A 385 15.92 -8.97 -6.30
N ASN A 386 16.20 -10.27 -6.49
CA ASN A 386 17.10 -10.76 -7.52
C ASN A 386 16.48 -10.52 -8.91
N ASN A 387 16.76 -9.38 -9.53
CA ASN A 387 16.61 -9.30 -10.99
C ASN A 387 17.89 -9.85 -11.62
N SER A 388 18.00 -11.17 -11.69
CA SER A 388 19.08 -11.87 -12.39
C SER A 388 18.92 -11.69 -13.90
N ASN A 389 19.41 -10.58 -14.42
CA ASN A 389 19.90 -10.46 -15.78
C ASN A 389 20.59 -9.10 -15.90
N TYR A 390 21.92 -9.09 -15.80
CA TYR A 390 22.86 -8.40 -16.70
C TYR A 390 24.24 -8.40 -16.02
N ASN A 391 25.25 -8.79 -16.80
CA ASN A 391 26.63 -8.96 -16.34
C ASN A 391 27.30 -7.59 -16.12
N ASP A 392 27.98 -7.50 -14.98
CA ASP A 392 29.05 -6.59 -14.55
C ASP A 392 29.00 -5.08 -14.84
N GLU A 393 29.19 -4.38 -13.71
CA GLU A 393 29.57 -2.98 -13.48
C GLU A 393 28.49 -1.89 -13.65
N GLU A 394 28.20 -1.27 -12.50
CA GLU A 394 27.23 -0.20 -12.19
C GLU A 394 25.77 -0.65 -12.00
N VAL A 395 25.47 -1.01 -10.75
CA VAL A 395 24.10 -1.22 -10.24
C VAL A 395 23.37 0.13 -10.29
N THR A 396 22.76 0.43 -11.43
CA THR A 396 21.71 1.45 -11.52
C THR A 396 20.42 0.83 -11.00
N VAL A 397 20.15 1.06 -9.71
CA VAL A 397 18.85 0.75 -9.12
C VAL A 397 17.82 1.66 -9.79
N SER A 398 17.05 1.12 -10.73
CA SER A 398 15.85 1.79 -11.24
C SER A 398 14.74 1.66 -10.20
N VAL A 399 14.82 2.47 -9.15
CA VAL A 399 13.62 2.76 -8.34
C VAL A 399 12.65 3.44 -9.29
N ALA A 400 11.49 2.82 -9.51
CA ALA A 400 10.39 3.49 -10.16
C ALA A 400 10.16 4.82 -9.45
N SER A 401 10.41 5.93 -10.14
CA SER A 401 10.16 7.25 -9.59
C SER A 401 8.69 7.31 -9.20
N ILE A 402 8.39 7.22 -7.89
CA ILE A 402 7.07 7.56 -7.37
C ILE A 402 6.94 9.06 -7.62
N GLY A 403 6.10 9.40 -8.60
CA GLY A 403 5.88 10.78 -9.00
C GLY A 403 5.43 11.65 -7.81
N PRO A 404 5.72 12.95 -7.81
CA PRO A 404 5.45 13.85 -6.69
C PRO A 404 3.96 14.15 -6.46
N ASP A 405 3.03 13.47 -7.15
CA ASP A 405 1.57 13.72 -7.08
C ASP A 405 0.77 12.62 -6.36
N ASN A 406 1.43 11.61 -5.76
CA ASN A 406 0.72 10.65 -4.92
C ASN A 406 0.64 11.12 -3.46
N LEU A 407 -0.60 11.33 -3.04
CA LEU A 407 -1.07 11.83 -1.75
C LEU A 407 -0.48 11.04 -0.56
N LEU A 408 0.46 11.65 0.19
CA LEU A 408 0.67 11.58 1.66
C LEU A 408 0.39 10.27 2.43
N ASP A 409 0.61 9.07 1.88
CA ASP A 409 0.23 7.82 2.57
C ASP A 409 1.39 6.95 3.09
N ASP A 410 2.61 7.07 2.54
CA ASP A 410 3.75 6.30 3.08
C ASP A 410 4.58 7.09 4.08
N LEU A 411 4.28 6.84 5.35
CA LEU A 411 5.05 7.25 6.52
C LEU A 411 6.36 6.46 6.70
N LEU A 412 6.79 5.77 5.64
CA LEU A 412 8.06 5.07 5.48
C LEU A 412 8.66 5.51 4.14
N TYR A 413 9.90 6.00 4.12
CA TYR A 413 10.56 6.41 2.87
C TYR A 413 12.01 5.93 2.81
N LEU A 414 12.46 5.54 1.61
CA LEU A 414 13.83 5.09 1.36
C LEU A 414 14.74 6.27 0.98
N SER A 415 15.96 6.27 1.51
CA SER A 415 17.02 7.21 1.15
C SER A 415 18.25 6.43 0.69
N GLU A 416 18.79 6.80 -0.47
CA GLU A 416 19.86 6.08 -1.17
C GLU A 416 21.28 6.50 -0.76
N GLU A 417 21.43 7.47 0.16
CA GLU A 417 22.66 8.25 0.19
C GLU A 417 23.91 7.44 0.56
N PHE A 418 23.88 6.43 1.45
CA PHE A 418 25.07 5.59 1.77
C PHE A 418 24.84 4.18 2.35
N ASP A 419 23.60 3.69 2.35
CA ASP A 419 23.13 2.35 2.71
C ASP A 419 21.61 2.46 2.50
N MET A 420 20.91 1.45 1.98
CA MET A 420 19.44 1.55 1.78
C MET A 420 18.75 1.77 3.15
N LYS A 421 18.57 3.03 3.52
CA LYS A 421 18.04 3.45 4.82
C LYS A 421 16.58 3.84 4.64
N MET A 422 15.72 3.15 5.37
CA MET A 422 14.30 3.44 5.38
C MET A 422 13.92 4.21 6.64
N TRP A 423 13.55 5.47 6.45
CA TRP A 423 13.12 6.36 7.51
C TRP A 423 11.64 6.16 7.82
N TRP A 424 11.22 6.45 9.06
CA TRP A 424 9.81 6.36 9.44
C TRP A 424 9.31 7.61 10.16
N SER A 425 8.01 7.81 10.09
CA SER A 425 7.26 8.64 11.02
C SER A 425 6.21 7.80 11.76
N VAL A 426 5.76 8.25 12.91
CA VAL A 426 4.74 7.58 13.73
C VAL A 426 3.37 7.74 13.09
N GLN A 427 2.98 8.96 12.78
CA GLN A 427 1.71 9.31 12.13
C GLN A 427 1.93 10.55 11.27
N ASN A 428 1.00 10.80 10.34
CA ASN A 428 0.95 11.98 9.49
C ASN A 428 0.50 13.24 10.26
N LEU A 429 1.22 13.58 11.33
CA LEU A 429 0.93 14.72 12.20
C LEU A 429 2.25 15.40 12.58
N THR A 430 2.22 16.70 12.83
CA THR A 430 3.38 17.45 13.33
C THR A 430 3.47 17.39 14.85
N CYS A 431 4.65 17.61 15.40
CA CYS A 431 4.85 17.71 16.85
C CYS A 431 3.93 18.73 17.52
N SER A 432 3.70 19.88 16.87
CA SER A 432 2.80 20.92 17.38
C SER A 432 1.35 20.44 17.54
N ILE A 433 0.88 19.58 16.63
CA ILE A 433 -0.49 19.06 16.68
C ILE A 433 -0.62 17.95 17.74
N VAL A 434 0.37 17.06 17.84
CA VAL A 434 0.27 15.88 18.73
C VAL A 434 0.52 16.24 20.20
N MET A 435 1.27 17.31 20.46
CA MET A 435 1.46 17.84 21.82
C MET A 435 0.22 18.59 22.36
N GLY A 436 -0.83 18.79 21.55
CA GLY A 436 -2.10 19.37 22.00
C GLY A 436 -2.86 18.44 22.97
N GLU A 437 -3.67 19.02 23.86
CA GLU A 437 -4.36 18.27 24.92
C GLU A 437 -5.29 17.15 24.41
N GLU A 438 -5.86 17.31 23.22
CA GLU A 438 -6.82 16.36 22.63
C GLU A 438 -6.20 15.02 22.18
N LYS A 439 -4.88 14.95 21.97
CA LYS A 439 -4.19 13.76 21.42
C LYS A 439 -3.19 13.11 22.38
N LYS A 440 -3.19 13.50 23.66
CA LYS A 440 -2.24 13.04 24.69
C LYS A 440 -2.22 11.52 24.91
N SER A 441 -3.34 10.83 24.70
CA SER A 441 -3.43 9.36 24.82
C SER A 441 -2.68 8.60 23.72
N MET A 442 -2.40 9.25 22.59
CA MET A 442 -1.76 8.67 21.41
C MET A 442 -0.34 9.22 21.17
N TYR A 443 0.19 10.01 22.11
CA TYR A 443 1.53 10.59 22.00
C TYR A 443 2.60 9.50 22.16
N ALA A 444 3.48 9.38 21.16
CA ALA A 444 4.41 8.28 21.05
C ALA A 444 5.69 8.41 21.88
N CYS A 445 6.09 9.63 22.25
CA CYS A 445 7.34 9.86 22.97
C CYS A 445 7.07 9.68 24.46
N ARG A 446 7.57 8.57 25.03
CA ARG A 446 7.22 8.13 26.37
C ARG A 446 8.32 8.43 27.37
N SER A 447 9.58 8.45 26.91
CA SER A 447 10.71 8.75 27.77
C SER A 447 10.68 10.20 28.23
N ALA A 448 10.92 10.44 29.53
CA ALA A 448 11.01 11.79 30.07
C ALA A 448 12.16 12.60 29.45
N ASN A 449 13.23 11.91 29.03
CA ASN A 449 14.39 12.50 28.36
C ASN A 449 14.29 12.32 26.83
N SER A 450 13.10 12.51 26.26
CA SER A 450 12.88 12.47 24.82
C SER A 450 12.13 13.70 24.31
N ILE A 451 12.39 14.01 23.05
CA ILE A 451 11.78 15.10 22.30
C ILE A 451 11.06 14.57 21.06
N CYS A 452 10.01 15.30 20.66
CA CYS A 452 9.36 15.07 19.38
C CYS A 452 10.12 15.80 18.27
N VAL A 453 10.33 15.13 17.16
CA VAL A 453 11.00 15.68 15.98
C VAL A 453 10.10 15.49 14.76
N ASN A 454 9.91 16.57 14.00
CA ASN A 454 9.21 16.53 12.73
C ASN A 454 10.06 15.78 11.68
N VAL A 455 9.45 14.87 10.93
CA VAL A 455 10.09 14.13 9.84
C VAL A 455 9.82 14.86 8.52
N THR A 456 10.87 15.32 7.86
CA THR A 456 10.80 16.08 6.60
C THR A 456 11.72 15.47 5.55
N HIS A 457 11.29 15.47 4.28
CA HIS A 457 12.13 15.04 3.16
C HIS A 457 12.14 16.12 2.06
N GLY A 458 13.29 16.27 1.40
CA GLY A 458 13.50 17.21 0.29
C GLY A 458 14.50 18.34 0.61
N PRO A 459 15.26 18.82 -0.39
CA PRO A 459 16.24 19.89 -0.20
C PRO A 459 15.57 21.28 -0.17
N GLY A 460 15.95 22.10 0.81
CA GLY A 460 15.61 23.53 0.86
C GLY A 460 14.11 23.85 0.92
N ASN A 461 13.67 24.89 0.20
CA ASN A 461 12.34 25.52 0.33
C ASN A 461 11.14 24.68 -0.17
N ARG A 462 11.32 23.38 -0.44
CA ARG A 462 10.25 22.42 -0.79
C ARG A 462 10.31 21.18 0.12
N THR A 463 10.37 21.41 1.43
CA THR A 463 10.31 20.33 2.43
C THR A 463 8.91 19.74 2.50
N MET A 464 8.78 18.48 2.12
CA MET A 464 7.57 17.69 2.34
C MET A 464 7.59 17.16 3.77
N GLN A 465 6.51 17.39 4.53
CA GLN A 465 6.36 16.94 5.92
C GLN A 465 5.73 15.55 5.93
N PHE A 466 6.43 14.55 6.48
CA PHE A 466 6.01 13.15 6.55
C PHE A 466 5.41 12.78 7.91
N GLY A 467 5.34 13.71 8.86
CA GLY A 467 4.80 13.48 10.19
C GLY A 467 5.82 13.73 11.31
N TYR A 468 5.73 12.98 12.41
CA TYR A 468 6.63 13.14 13.55
C TYR A 468 7.23 11.81 14.01
N ARG A 469 8.35 11.88 14.72
CA ARG A 469 8.99 10.77 15.42
C ARG A 469 9.53 11.23 16.77
N CYS A 470 10.01 10.29 17.57
CA CYS A 470 10.65 10.58 18.84
C CYS A 470 12.16 10.42 18.73
N LYS A 471 12.91 11.25 19.45
CA LYS A 471 14.36 11.21 19.59
C LYS A 471 14.72 11.45 21.06
N CYS A 472 15.72 10.77 21.59
CA CYS A 472 16.25 11.11 22.91
C CYS A 472 16.79 12.54 22.92
N SER A 473 16.65 13.21 24.06
CA SER A 473 17.20 14.54 24.27
C SER A 473 18.72 14.55 24.10
N GLU A 474 19.31 15.72 23.87
CA GLU A 474 20.76 15.88 23.83
C GLU A 474 21.41 15.37 25.12
N GLY A 475 22.49 14.59 25.01
CA GLY A 475 23.15 13.91 26.14
C GLY A 475 22.51 12.58 26.56
N PHE A 476 21.43 12.13 25.88
CA PHE A 476 20.78 10.85 26.17
C PHE A 476 20.74 9.93 24.95
N GLU A 477 20.86 8.62 25.18
CA GLU A 477 20.79 7.57 24.15
C GLU A 477 19.82 6.46 24.57
N GLY A 478 19.27 5.74 23.59
CA GLY A 478 18.42 4.56 23.81
C GLY A 478 17.10 4.63 23.05
N ASN A 479 16.01 4.27 23.71
CA ASN A 479 14.68 4.16 23.12
C ASN A 479 13.71 5.26 23.61
N PRO A 480 13.42 6.29 22.79
CA PRO A 480 12.52 7.37 23.20
C PRO A 480 11.04 6.96 23.30
N TYR A 481 10.67 5.79 22.76
CA TYR A 481 9.29 5.30 22.73
C TYR A 481 8.89 4.51 23.98
N THR A 482 9.80 4.33 24.94
CA THR A 482 9.56 3.62 26.21
C THR A 482 9.77 4.55 27.42
N PRO A 483 9.02 4.40 28.52
CA PRO A 483 9.04 5.34 29.66
C PRO A 483 10.41 5.69 30.26
N ASP A 484 11.30 4.71 30.36
CA ASP A 484 12.67 4.87 30.90
C ASP A 484 13.74 4.54 29.86
N GLY A 485 13.41 4.68 28.57
CA GLY A 485 14.28 4.16 27.52
C GLY A 485 15.43 5.07 27.09
N CYS A 486 15.41 6.37 27.41
CA CYS A 486 16.54 7.26 27.14
C CYS A 486 17.38 7.39 28.41
N GLU A 487 18.58 6.83 28.36
CA GLU A 487 19.55 6.83 29.44
C GLU A 487 20.64 7.88 29.18
N ASP A 488 21.18 8.42 30.27
CA ASP A 488 22.24 9.43 30.23
C ASP A 488 23.51 8.83 29.63
N VAL A 489 24.09 9.51 28.64
CA VAL A 489 25.35 9.09 28.04
C VAL A 489 26.47 9.52 28.97
N ASN A 490 27.20 8.57 29.54
CA ASN A 490 28.36 8.92 30.35
C ASN A 490 29.55 9.26 29.47
N GLU A 491 29.70 10.53 29.10
CA GLU A 491 30.76 10.96 28.19
C GLU A 491 32.16 10.77 28.80
N CYS A 492 32.28 10.68 30.12
CA CYS A 492 33.54 10.40 30.80
C CYS A 492 34.10 8.99 30.52
N LEU A 493 33.30 8.08 29.96
CA LEU A 493 33.77 6.78 29.47
C LEU A 493 34.33 6.87 28.03
N LEU A 494 34.11 7.98 27.33
CA LEU A 494 34.63 8.21 25.99
C LEU A 494 36.09 8.69 26.05
N ILE A 495 36.90 8.15 25.15
CA ILE A 495 38.31 8.54 25.03
C ILE A 495 38.38 9.97 24.47
N ASN A 496 39.29 10.80 25.01
CA ASN A 496 39.56 12.16 24.52
C ASN A 496 38.49 13.23 24.76
N ILE A 497 37.55 13.00 25.67
CA ILE A 497 36.48 13.98 25.89
C ILE A 497 36.92 15.21 26.72
N CYS A 498 37.80 15.05 27.71
CA CYS A 498 38.17 16.11 28.66
C CYS A 498 39.67 16.26 28.84
N ASN A 499 40.17 17.50 28.90
CA ASN A 499 41.55 17.82 29.30
C ASN A 499 41.74 17.83 30.84
N GLY A 500 41.34 16.75 31.54
CA GLY A 500 41.46 16.65 32.99
C GLY A 500 40.52 15.68 33.67
N THR A 501 40.08 16.01 34.89
CA THR A 501 39.07 15.21 35.59
C THR A 501 37.73 15.48 34.93
N CYS A 502 37.07 14.42 34.49
CA CYS A 502 35.73 14.45 33.94
C CYS A 502 34.71 14.15 35.05
N GLN A 503 33.63 14.92 35.10
CA GLN A 503 32.49 14.67 35.98
C GLN A 503 31.22 14.62 35.13
N ASN A 504 30.57 13.46 35.13
CA ASN A 504 29.31 13.21 34.43
C ASN A 504 28.11 13.72 35.25
N TYR A 505 27.10 14.26 34.57
CA TYR A 505 25.81 14.64 35.14
C TYR A 505 24.68 14.32 34.15
N PRO A 506 23.43 14.13 34.60
CA PRO A 506 22.33 13.88 33.67
C PRO A 506 22.21 14.97 32.59
N GLY A 507 22.39 14.57 31.33
CA GLY A 507 22.37 15.43 30.15
C GLY A 507 23.70 16.06 29.75
N GLY A 508 24.83 15.69 30.37
CA GLY A 508 26.15 16.10 29.90
C GLY A 508 27.30 15.95 30.91
N TYR A 509 28.43 16.62 30.63
CA TYR A 509 29.64 16.47 31.42
C TYR A 509 30.40 17.78 31.62
N ASN A 510 31.17 17.85 32.71
CA ASN A 510 32.07 18.97 32.99
C ASN A 510 33.53 18.50 32.98
N CYS A 511 34.39 19.30 32.34
CA CYS A 511 35.82 19.07 32.29
C CYS A 511 36.59 20.09 33.13
N SER A 512 37.39 19.60 34.06
CA SER A 512 38.43 20.40 34.70
C SER A 512 39.70 20.43 33.84
N THR A 513 40.52 21.48 33.96
CA THR A 513 41.84 21.53 33.35
C THR A 513 42.88 20.75 34.16
N CYS A 514 43.91 20.25 33.49
CA CYS A 514 45.04 19.61 34.17
C CYS A 514 45.68 20.54 35.22
N THR A 515 45.86 20.04 36.44
CA THR A 515 46.59 20.73 37.50
C THR A 515 48.00 21.13 37.04
N HIS A 516 48.49 22.28 37.49
CA HIS A 516 49.78 22.84 37.10
C HIS A 516 50.93 21.82 37.11
N GLY A 517 51.56 21.60 35.94
CA GLY A 517 52.67 20.66 35.75
C GLY A 517 52.29 19.27 35.21
N LYS A 518 51.02 19.04 34.87
CA LYS A 518 50.55 17.88 34.11
C LYS A 518 50.03 18.29 32.73
N GLU A 519 50.19 17.43 31.75
CA GLU A 519 49.69 17.56 30.36
C GLU A 519 48.68 16.44 30.10
N PHE A 520 47.67 16.71 29.26
CA PHE A 520 46.67 15.70 28.90
C PHE A 520 47.26 14.68 27.91
N ASP A 521 47.10 13.39 28.19
CA ASP A 521 47.53 12.29 27.31
C ASP A 521 46.30 11.73 26.57
N PRO A 522 46.16 11.99 25.24
CA PRO A 522 44.99 11.58 24.49
C PRO A 522 44.80 10.06 24.36
N LEU A 523 45.87 9.29 24.52
CA LEU A 523 45.79 7.83 24.43
C LEU A 523 45.33 7.20 25.76
N LYS A 524 45.47 7.93 26.86
CA LYS A 524 45.15 7.45 28.21
C LYS A 524 43.96 8.16 28.86
N GLY A 525 43.40 9.17 28.20
CA GLY A 525 42.26 9.95 28.68
C GLY A 525 42.47 10.61 30.04
N ARG A 526 43.73 10.89 30.45
CA ARG A 526 44.04 11.46 31.77
C ARG A 526 45.27 12.37 31.77
N CYS A 527 45.34 13.28 32.73
CA CYS A 527 46.52 14.13 32.93
C CYS A 527 47.73 13.34 33.43
N VAL A 528 48.82 13.39 32.69
CA VAL A 528 50.12 12.79 33.04
C VAL A 528 51.14 13.89 33.33
N THR A 529 52.22 13.58 34.05
CA THR A 529 53.28 14.56 34.31
C THR A 529 53.97 15.01 33.02
N SER A 530 54.10 16.32 32.79
CA SER A 530 54.75 16.88 31.59
C SER A 530 56.17 16.35 31.41
N ALA A 531 56.48 15.87 30.20
CA ALA A 531 57.80 15.34 29.85
C ALA A 531 58.90 16.40 30.01
N LYS A 532 58.61 17.69 29.77
CA LYS A 532 59.55 18.81 29.96
C LYS A 532 60.04 18.93 31.40
N ARG A 533 59.18 18.60 32.38
CA ARG A 533 59.53 18.65 33.81
C ARG A 533 60.39 17.45 34.25
N ARG A 534 60.21 16.28 33.63
CA ARG A 534 61.11 15.13 33.84
C ARG A 534 62.54 15.47 33.42
N THR A 535 62.71 16.12 32.27
CA THR A 535 64.02 16.55 31.77
C THR A 535 64.64 17.66 32.64
N LEU A 536 63.84 18.61 33.16
CA LEU A 536 64.29 19.64 34.09
C LEU A 536 64.71 19.09 35.47
N LEU A 537 63.98 18.10 36.01
CA LEU A 537 64.33 17.43 37.26
C LEU A 537 65.59 16.58 37.11
N LEU A 538 65.70 15.80 36.02
CA LEU A 538 66.92 15.08 35.68
C LEU A 538 68.10 16.03 35.46
N GLY A 539 67.89 17.15 34.76
CA GLY A 539 68.91 18.18 34.56
C GLY A 539 69.37 18.83 35.87
N LYS A 540 68.45 19.11 36.81
CA LYS A 540 68.80 19.61 38.15
C LYS A 540 69.56 18.57 38.97
N ILE A 541 69.17 17.30 38.93
CA ILE A 541 69.86 16.21 39.63
C ILE A 541 71.28 16.02 39.05
N ILE A 542 71.42 16.02 37.72
CA ILE A 542 72.73 15.93 37.04
C ILE A 542 73.61 17.12 37.42
N GLN A 543 73.05 18.34 37.46
CA GLN A 543 73.80 19.54 37.86
C GLN A 543 74.27 19.47 39.33
N ILE A 544 73.43 19.00 40.24
CA ILE A 544 73.75 18.82 41.68
C ILE A 544 74.81 17.72 41.87
N LEU A 545 74.72 16.62 41.13
CA LEU A 545 75.74 15.57 41.15
C LEU A 545 77.07 16.08 40.62
N ARG A 546 77.05 16.88 39.54
CA ARG A 546 78.26 17.47 38.95
C ARG A 546 78.96 18.44 39.90
N THR A 547 78.21 19.29 40.62
CA THR A 547 78.79 20.18 41.63
C THR A 547 79.29 19.43 42.87
N SER A 548 78.60 18.37 43.30
CA SER A 548 79.02 17.54 44.43
C SER A 548 80.33 16.80 44.13
N ILE A 549 80.47 16.23 42.93
CA ILE A 549 81.71 15.56 42.48
C ILE A 549 82.86 16.56 42.36
N GLN A 550 82.61 17.77 41.82
CA GLN A 550 83.62 18.84 41.76
C GLN A 550 84.11 19.27 43.14
N LEU A 551 83.21 19.35 44.14
CA LEU A 551 83.56 19.71 45.50
C LEU A 551 84.42 18.61 46.18
N GLU A 552 84.09 17.34 45.97
CA GLU A 552 84.90 16.22 46.48
C GLU A 552 86.27 16.12 45.78
N LEU A 553 86.35 16.37 44.47
CA LEU A 553 87.63 16.48 43.76
C LEU A 553 88.49 17.62 44.31
N ALA A 554 87.90 18.79 44.57
CA ALA A 554 88.61 19.94 45.15
C ALA A 554 89.16 19.64 46.56
N LYS A 555 88.38 18.94 47.40
CA LYS A 555 88.83 18.45 48.71
C LYS A 555 89.98 17.45 48.59
N CYS A 556 89.91 16.55 47.61
CA CYS A 556 90.97 15.55 47.35
C CYS A 556 92.29 16.23 46.92
N VAL A 557 92.22 17.25 46.07
CA VAL A 557 93.40 18.04 45.66
C VAL A 557 93.98 18.84 46.84
N THR A 558 93.16 19.43 47.70
CA THR A 558 93.66 20.13 48.90
C THR A 558 94.25 19.17 49.94
N LEU A 559 93.72 17.96 50.08
CA LEU A 559 94.33 16.92 50.91
C LEU A 559 95.66 16.44 50.33
N SER A 560 95.75 16.26 49.01
CA SER A 560 96.99 15.89 48.32
C SER A 560 98.09 16.95 48.49
N HIS A 561 97.74 18.23 48.44
CA HIS A 561 98.69 19.32 48.71
C HIS A 561 99.16 19.31 50.18
N LYS A 562 98.26 19.08 51.15
CA LYS A 562 98.63 18.97 52.57
C LYS A 562 99.49 17.74 52.90
N LEU A 563 99.43 16.68 52.11
CA LEU A 563 100.25 15.48 52.26
C LEU A 563 101.62 15.57 51.59
N HIS A 564 101.88 16.60 50.76
CA HIS A 564 103.19 16.86 50.15
C HIS A 564 104.07 17.83 50.95
N ASP A 565 103.51 18.52 51.95
CA ASP A 565 104.21 19.48 52.83
C ASP A 565 104.54 18.90 54.22
N VAL A 566 104.68 17.57 54.34
CA VAL A 566 105.13 16.85 55.57
C VAL A 566 106.44 16.11 55.31
#